data_AF-A0A9W8LR55-F1
#
_entry.id   AF-A0A9W8LR55-F1
#
_cell.length_a   1.000
_cell.length_b   1.000
_cell.length_c   1.000
_cell.angle_alpha   90.00
_cell.angle_beta   90.00
_cell.angle_gamma   90.00
#
_symmetry.space_group_name_H-M   'P 1'
#
loop_
_entity.id
_entity.type
_entity.pdbx_description
1 polymer ?
#
loop_
_entity_poly.entity_id
_entity_poly.type
_entity_poly.pdbx_seq_one_letter_code
_entity_poly.pdbx_strand_id
1 'polypeptide(L)'
;IPFNKEAGAQDWDCPEAFDMEKLVNTIRAMRGRIGQRSNMQGHNEDSIDKQCHYASQWANPPEDVDSVVSSDELEAMRQLILESLEISTVDEIPFSVILLDGILLFHDRIDGCAYPGAECDAGLFVFAQRHTLKQRREARTGYTTKEGIWEDPPEYFDSIVWPNFVKYHSKIIRKHPNVVGDTSGSQPDCKQKRQNDGIVVCSSDNSVQETLHACVKAIVEAQRYRK
;
A
#
# COMPACT_ATOMS: atom_id res chain seq x y z
N ILE A 1 8.48 8.24 19.09
CA ILE A 1 9.21 7.23 18.29
C ILE A 1 10.20 6.51 19.20
N PRO A 2 10.22 5.16 19.22
CA PRO A 2 11.15 4.40 20.06
C PRO A 2 12.61 4.62 19.64
N PHE A 3 13.53 4.46 20.58
CA PHE A 3 14.98 4.56 20.32
C PHE A 3 15.59 3.16 20.22
N ASN A 4 16.19 2.84 19.06
CA ASN A 4 16.94 1.62 18.86
C ASN A 4 18.36 1.81 19.41
N LYS A 5 18.66 1.14 20.52
CA LYS A 5 19.96 1.27 21.22
C LYS A 5 21.12 0.70 20.43
N GLU A 6 20.89 -0.35 19.63
CA GLU A 6 21.94 -1.02 18.86
C GLU A 6 22.38 -0.16 17.68
N ALA A 7 21.42 0.45 16.98
CA ALA A 7 21.66 1.36 15.87
C ALA A 7 21.98 2.80 16.33
N GLY A 8 21.70 3.15 17.59
CA GLY A 8 21.91 4.49 18.12
C GLY A 8 21.00 5.57 17.51
N ALA A 9 19.84 5.18 16.99
CA ALA A 9 18.92 6.06 16.28
C ALA A 9 17.45 5.81 16.67
N GLN A 10 16.56 6.78 16.37
CA GLN A 10 15.11 6.58 16.49
C GLN A 10 14.63 5.60 15.43
N ASP A 11 13.79 4.64 15.82
CA ASP A 11 13.23 3.63 14.92
C ASP A 11 11.84 4.05 14.44
N TRP A 12 11.80 4.60 13.23
CA TRP A 12 10.58 5.02 12.55
C TRP A 12 9.89 3.90 11.75
N ASP A 13 10.51 2.73 11.64
CA ASP A 13 10.07 1.65 10.75
C ASP A 13 9.57 0.43 11.56
N CYS A 14 9.01 0.67 12.74
CA CYS A 14 8.42 -0.33 13.62
C CYS A 14 6.98 0.02 14.05
N PRO A 15 6.13 -0.95 14.44
CA PRO A 15 4.73 -0.68 14.82
C PRO A 15 4.57 0.35 15.94
N GLU A 16 5.49 0.37 16.90
CA GLU A 16 5.50 1.30 18.04
C GLU A 16 5.76 2.76 17.63
N ALA A 17 6.24 3.00 16.41
CA ALA A 17 6.34 4.34 15.83
C ALA A 17 4.97 4.91 15.38
N PHE A 18 3.94 4.06 15.28
CA PHE A 18 2.63 4.43 14.75
C PHE A 18 1.51 4.23 15.76
N ASP A 19 0.49 5.10 15.68
CA ASP A 19 -0.76 4.94 16.43
C ASP A 19 -1.70 4.00 15.65
N MET A 20 -1.42 2.69 15.72
CA MET A 20 -2.15 1.66 14.98
C MET A 20 -3.63 1.58 15.37
N GLU A 21 -3.95 1.81 16.64
CA GLU A 21 -5.34 1.83 17.11
C GLU A 21 -6.13 2.98 16.49
N LYS A 22 -5.55 4.18 16.49
CA LYS A 22 -6.16 5.33 15.85
C LYS A 22 -6.33 5.10 14.35
N LEU A 23 -5.36 4.48 13.67
CA LEU A 23 -5.48 4.15 12.26
C LEU A 23 -6.67 3.22 11.99
N VAL A 24 -6.77 2.10 12.71
CA VAL A 24 -7.91 1.16 12.61
C VAL A 24 -9.24 1.84 12.91
N ASN A 25 -9.31 2.62 13.98
CA ASN A 25 -10.53 3.34 14.34
C ASN A 25 -10.93 4.37 13.27
N THR A 26 -9.95 5.02 12.65
CA THR A 26 -10.17 5.97 11.55
C THR A 26 -10.71 5.26 10.31
N ILE A 27 -10.14 4.11 9.93
CA ILE A 27 -10.63 3.28 8.81
C ILE A 27 -12.09 2.87 9.05
N ARG A 28 -12.41 2.35 10.25
CA ARG A 28 -13.77 1.95 10.63
C ARG A 28 -14.76 3.13 10.58
N ALA A 29 -14.36 4.28 11.13
CA ALA A 29 -15.18 5.48 11.10
C ALA A 29 -15.44 5.98 9.68
N MET A 30 -14.43 5.98 8.81
CA MET A 30 -14.58 6.36 7.40
C MET A 30 -15.52 5.40 6.66
N ARG A 31 -15.35 4.09 6.84
CA ARG A 31 -16.24 3.07 6.28
C ARG A 31 -17.70 3.30 6.71
N GLY A 32 -17.93 3.57 7.99
CA GLY A 32 -19.26 3.88 8.52
C GLY A 32 -19.90 5.14 7.90
N ARG A 33 -19.12 6.22 7.72
CA ARG A 33 -19.60 7.47 7.09
C ARG A 33 -19.97 7.27 5.63
N ILE A 34 -19.15 6.52 4.87
CA ILE A 34 -19.44 6.23 3.46
C ILE A 34 -20.71 5.39 3.33
N GLY A 35 -20.87 4.34 4.16
CA GLY A 35 -22.08 3.52 4.17
C GLY A 35 -23.36 4.27 4.57
N GLN A 36 -23.26 5.29 5.43
CA GLN A 36 -24.41 6.14 5.78
C GLN A 36 -24.78 7.11 4.65
N ARG A 37 -23.79 7.65 3.92
CA ARG A 37 -24.03 8.55 2.78
C ARG A 37 -24.63 7.82 1.58
N SER A 38 -24.20 6.59 1.28
CA SER A 38 -24.81 5.80 0.21
C SER A 38 -26.31 5.51 0.45
N ASN A 39 -26.78 5.58 1.70
CA ASN A 39 -28.19 5.41 2.06
C ASN A 39 -29.00 6.70 2.07
N MET A 40 -28.35 7.87 2.02
CA MET A 40 -29.02 9.18 1.92
C MET A 40 -28.93 9.66 0.46
N GLN A 41 -29.87 9.23 -0.36
CA GLN A 41 -30.02 9.72 -1.73
C GLN A 41 -30.30 11.23 -1.73
N GLY A 42 -29.41 11.97 -2.39
CA GLY A 42 -29.56 13.40 -2.66
C GLY A 42 -28.73 14.28 -1.75
N HIS A 43 -27.49 14.55 -2.15
CA HIS A 43 -26.93 15.91 -2.20
C HIS A 43 -25.48 15.87 -2.71
N ASN A 44 -25.26 16.55 -3.82
CA ASN A 44 -23.99 16.96 -4.46
C ASN A 44 -22.75 16.14 -4.09
N GLU A 45 -22.42 15.25 -5.03
CA GLU A 45 -21.13 14.62 -5.23
C GLU A 45 -19.99 15.67 -5.33
N ASP A 46 -18.76 15.24 -5.08
CA ASP A 46 -17.47 15.99 -5.14
C ASP A 46 -16.84 16.45 -3.82
N SER A 47 -17.35 16.03 -2.67
CA SER A 47 -16.64 16.27 -1.41
C SER A 47 -16.74 15.07 -0.47
N ILE A 48 -15.97 14.02 -0.78
CA ILE A 48 -15.11 13.50 0.29
C ILE A 48 -14.25 14.70 0.64
N ASP A 49 -14.60 15.33 1.77
CA ASP A 49 -13.99 16.55 2.24
C ASP A 49 -12.49 16.50 1.95
N LYS A 50 -11.94 17.49 1.24
CA LYS A 50 -10.48 17.60 1.03
C LYS A 50 -9.72 17.53 2.36
N GLN A 51 -10.43 17.72 3.47
CA GLN A 51 -10.02 17.49 4.85
C GLN A 51 -9.64 16.04 5.21
N CYS A 52 -10.00 15.03 4.41
CA CYS A 52 -9.61 13.63 4.58
C CYS A 52 -8.42 13.19 3.72
N HIS A 53 -7.89 14.07 2.84
CA HIS A 53 -6.60 13.85 2.20
C HIS A 53 -5.47 14.13 3.20
N TYR A 54 -5.13 13.14 4.02
CA TYR A 54 -3.84 13.09 4.68
C TYR A 54 -2.80 12.61 3.68
N ALA A 55 -2.54 13.40 2.64
CA ALA A 55 -1.40 13.16 1.78
C ALA A 55 -0.15 13.37 2.64
N SER A 56 0.57 12.29 2.97
CA SER A 56 1.98 12.43 3.29
C SER A 56 2.62 13.18 2.12
N GLN A 57 3.35 14.26 2.42
CA GLN A 57 4.15 14.89 1.38
C GLN A 57 5.06 13.81 0.81
N TRP A 58 4.88 13.51 -0.47
CA TRP A 58 5.76 12.58 -1.17
C TRP A 58 7.16 13.18 -1.06
N ALA A 59 8.10 12.47 -0.44
CA ALA A 59 9.42 13.05 -0.17
C ALA A 59 10.14 13.44 -1.47
N ASN A 60 9.94 12.64 -2.53
CA ASN A 60 10.42 12.89 -3.89
C ASN A 60 9.34 12.47 -4.90
N PRO A 61 8.33 13.30 -5.19
CA PRO A 61 7.41 12.99 -6.27
C PRO A 61 8.19 13.00 -7.60
N PRO A 62 7.92 12.09 -8.54
CA PRO A 62 8.38 12.23 -9.92
C PRO A 62 7.97 13.61 -10.47
N GLU A 63 8.81 14.23 -11.30
CA GLU A 63 8.49 15.55 -11.90
C GLU A 63 7.23 15.51 -12.78
N ASP A 64 6.92 14.33 -13.35
CA ASP A 64 5.77 14.14 -14.23
C ASP A 64 5.08 12.80 -13.94
N VAL A 65 4.35 12.75 -12.83
CA VAL A 65 3.60 11.56 -12.39
C VAL A 65 2.52 11.18 -13.41
N ASP A 66 1.92 12.20 -14.04
CA ASP A 66 0.79 12.02 -14.95
C ASP A 66 1.22 11.38 -16.29
N SER A 67 2.52 11.39 -16.63
CA SER A 67 3.04 10.72 -17.83
C SER A 67 3.62 9.33 -17.59
N VAL A 68 3.67 8.87 -16.34
CA VAL A 68 4.23 7.54 -16.01
C VAL A 68 3.39 6.40 -16.61
N VAL A 69 2.09 6.63 -16.78
CA VAL A 69 1.15 5.68 -17.41
C VAL A 69 0.51 6.37 -18.62
N SER A 70 0.52 5.71 -19.78
CA SER A 70 -0.05 6.28 -21.01
C SER A 70 -1.58 6.33 -20.93
N SER A 71 -2.18 7.28 -21.65
CA SER A 71 -3.65 7.38 -21.78
C SER A 71 -4.27 6.10 -22.34
N ASP A 72 -3.58 5.42 -23.26
CA ASP A 72 -4.04 4.14 -23.83
C ASP A 72 -4.10 3.04 -22.78
N GLU A 73 -3.12 2.98 -21.88
CA GLU A 73 -3.11 2.01 -20.77
C GLU A 73 -4.23 2.31 -19.76
N LEU A 74 -4.45 3.60 -19.44
CA LEU A 74 -5.56 4.02 -18.58
C LEU A 74 -6.92 3.65 -19.17
N GLU A 75 -7.11 3.83 -20.48
CA GLU A 75 -8.33 3.45 -21.16
C GLU A 75 -8.50 1.92 -21.20
N ALA A 76 -7.42 1.17 -21.45
CA ALA A 76 -7.45 -0.29 -21.38
C ALA A 76 -7.85 -0.80 -19.98
N MET A 77 -7.32 -0.18 -18.91
CA MET A 77 -7.73 -0.51 -17.54
C MET A 77 -9.19 -0.16 -17.27
N ARG A 78 -9.67 0.98 -17.80
CA ARG A 78 -11.08 1.36 -17.69
C ARG A 78 -12.00 0.32 -18.32
N GLN A 79 -11.69 -0.11 -19.55
CA GLN A 79 -12.45 -1.16 -20.24
C GLN A 79 -12.43 -2.48 -19.47
N LEU A 80 -11.27 -2.88 -18.94
CA LEU A 80 -11.15 -4.08 -18.11
C LEU A 80 -12.04 -4.03 -16.87
N ILE A 81 -12.16 -2.87 -16.21
CA ILE A 81 -13.03 -2.68 -15.04
C ILE A 81 -14.49 -2.84 -15.44
N LEU A 82 -14.94 -2.17 -16.50
CA LEU A 82 -16.33 -2.22 -16.98
C LEU A 82 -16.73 -3.66 -17.35
N GLU A 83 -15.90 -4.34 -18.15
CA GLU A 83 -16.11 -5.73 -18.54
C GLU A 83 -16.15 -6.67 -17.33
N SER A 84 -15.21 -6.51 -16.39
CA SER A 84 -15.09 -7.41 -15.24
C SER A 84 -16.22 -7.25 -14.22
N LEU A 85 -16.82 -6.05 -14.15
CA LEU A 85 -17.96 -5.75 -13.29
C LEU A 85 -19.31 -5.97 -13.98
N GLU A 86 -19.31 -6.23 -15.29
CA GLU A 86 -20.50 -6.41 -16.13
C GLU A 86 -21.39 -5.15 -16.16
N ILE A 87 -20.76 -3.97 -16.31
CA ILE A 87 -21.42 -2.66 -16.36
C ILE A 87 -21.06 -1.90 -17.64
N SER A 88 -21.88 -0.94 -18.06
CA SER A 88 -21.65 -0.20 -19.31
C SER A 88 -20.93 1.13 -19.10
N THR A 89 -21.18 1.80 -17.98
CA THR A 89 -20.54 3.08 -17.62
C THR A 89 -19.94 3.05 -16.22
N VAL A 90 -19.01 3.97 -15.95
CA VAL A 90 -18.38 4.10 -14.62
C VAL A 90 -19.36 4.60 -13.55
N ASP A 91 -20.47 5.23 -13.94
CA ASP A 91 -21.49 5.72 -13.01
C ASP A 91 -22.29 4.56 -12.41
N GLU A 92 -22.22 3.37 -13.02
CA GLU A 92 -22.85 2.14 -12.54
C GLU A 92 -21.97 1.39 -11.51
N ILE A 93 -20.77 1.90 -11.17
CA ILE A 93 -19.90 1.25 -10.18
C ILE A 93 -20.63 1.19 -8.82
N PRO A 94 -20.93 -0.01 -8.29
CA PRO A 94 -21.85 -0.15 -7.16
C PRO A 94 -21.17 0.01 -5.78
N PHE A 95 -19.98 0.61 -5.74
CA PHE A 95 -19.16 0.70 -4.53
C PHE A 95 -18.21 1.90 -4.57
N SER A 96 -17.77 2.34 -3.40
CA SER A 96 -16.69 3.30 -3.26
C SER A 96 -15.37 2.60 -2.96
N VAL A 97 -14.26 3.14 -3.45
CA VAL A 97 -12.91 2.65 -3.18
C VAL A 97 -12.22 3.59 -2.19
N ILE A 98 -11.63 3.03 -1.14
CA ILE A 98 -10.70 3.74 -0.26
C ILE A 98 -9.34 3.09 -0.45
N LEU A 99 -8.35 3.86 -0.89
CA LEU A 99 -6.96 3.41 -0.95
C LEU A 99 -6.27 3.77 0.37
N LEU A 100 -5.68 2.76 1.00
CA LEU A 100 -4.87 2.91 2.21
C LEU A 100 -3.43 2.54 1.86
N ASP A 101 -2.52 3.48 2.05
CA ASP A 101 -1.08 3.30 1.81
C ASP A 101 -0.31 3.40 3.14
N GLY A 102 0.66 2.51 3.33
CA GLY A 102 1.47 2.44 4.53
C GLY A 102 2.41 1.23 4.56
N ILE A 103 3.61 1.45 5.07
CA ILE A 103 4.71 0.46 5.08
C ILE A 103 4.51 -0.71 6.06
N LEU A 104 3.53 -0.65 6.95
CA LEU A 104 3.27 -1.66 7.99
C LEU A 104 1.80 -2.12 8.02
N LEU A 105 0.99 -1.84 6.99
CA LEU A 105 -0.44 -2.22 7.00
C LEU A 105 -0.66 -3.73 7.18
N PHE A 106 0.25 -4.54 6.63
CA PHE A 106 0.22 -5.99 6.66
C PHE A 106 1.31 -6.58 7.54
N HIS A 107 1.69 -5.89 8.62
CA HIS A 107 2.66 -6.39 9.59
C HIS A 107 2.18 -7.71 10.24
N ASP A 108 3.10 -8.55 10.69
CA ASP A 108 2.79 -9.75 11.45
C ASP A 108 2.00 -9.38 12.71
N ARG A 109 0.92 -10.11 13.00
CA ARG A 109 0.15 -9.91 14.25
C ARG A 109 1.06 -9.96 15.48
N ILE A 110 1.00 -8.89 16.27
CA ILE A 110 1.71 -8.72 17.55
C ILE A 110 0.65 -8.52 18.63
N ASP A 111 0.79 -9.22 19.76
CA ASP A 111 -0.17 -9.12 20.85
C ASP A 111 -0.25 -7.69 21.39
N GLY A 112 -1.46 -7.18 21.56
CA GLY A 112 -1.70 -5.81 22.02
C GLY A 112 -1.44 -4.72 20.97
N CYS A 113 -1.10 -5.08 19.73
CA CYS A 113 -0.98 -4.14 18.62
C CYS A 113 -2.16 -4.32 17.65
N ALA A 114 -2.86 -3.23 17.32
CA ALA A 114 -3.92 -3.25 16.33
C ALA A 114 -3.35 -3.59 14.94
N TYR A 115 -4.10 -4.37 14.15
CA TYR A 115 -3.67 -4.85 12.84
C TYR A 115 -4.52 -4.23 11.72
N PRO A 116 -4.03 -3.19 11.01
CA PRO A 116 -4.80 -2.47 9.99
C PRO A 116 -5.29 -3.35 8.84
N GLY A 117 -4.49 -4.34 8.41
CA GLY A 117 -4.84 -5.22 7.31
C GLY A 117 -6.11 -6.04 7.50
N ALA A 118 -6.63 -6.19 8.73
CA ALA A 118 -7.94 -6.82 8.98
C ALA A 118 -9.12 -5.95 8.55
N GLU A 119 -8.91 -4.64 8.37
CA GLU A 119 -9.94 -3.70 7.92
C GLU A 119 -9.91 -3.50 6.40
N CYS A 120 -9.06 -4.22 5.67
CA CYS A 120 -8.93 -4.11 4.21
C CYS A 120 -9.74 -5.20 3.51
N ASP A 121 -10.43 -4.82 2.42
CA ASP A 121 -11.22 -5.75 1.62
C ASP A 121 -10.36 -6.50 0.58
N ALA A 122 -9.25 -5.87 0.18
CA ALA A 122 -8.20 -6.42 -0.65
C ALA A 122 -6.84 -5.95 -0.09
N GLY A 123 -5.81 -6.80 -0.16
CA GLY A 123 -4.45 -6.41 0.19
C GLY A 123 -3.57 -6.24 -1.05
N LEU A 124 -2.79 -5.18 -1.10
CA LEU A 124 -1.78 -4.93 -2.12
C LEU A 124 -0.42 -4.81 -1.42
N PHE A 125 0.50 -5.73 -1.71
CA PHE A 125 1.84 -5.73 -1.15
C PHE A 125 2.85 -5.48 -2.26
N VAL A 126 3.27 -4.23 -2.39
CA VAL A 126 4.25 -3.80 -3.39
C VAL A 126 5.65 -3.89 -2.77
N PHE A 127 6.55 -4.66 -3.38
CA PHE A 127 7.95 -4.77 -2.94
C PHE A 127 8.93 -4.36 -4.05
N ALA A 128 10.21 -4.33 -3.77
CA ALA A 128 11.29 -4.28 -4.75
C ALA A 128 12.51 -5.00 -4.19
N GLN A 129 13.50 -5.28 -5.03
CA GLN A 129 14.77 -5.85 -4.61
C GLN A 129 15.45 -4.94 -3.59
N ARG A 130 16.17 -5.57 -2.64
CA ARG A 130 16.81 -4.87 -1.53
C ARG A 130 17.70 -3.72 -2.00
N HIS A 131 18.48 -3.92 -3.06
CA HIS A 131 19.34 -2.88 -3.61
C HIS A 131 18.54 -1.70 -4.16
N THR A 132 17.41 -1.95 -4.84
CA THR A 132 16.50 -0.91 -5.35
C THR A 132 15.91 -0.13 -4.19
N LEU A 133 15.45 -0.83 -3.13
CA LEU A 133 14.90 -0.18 -1.93
C LEU A 133 15.94 0.66 -1.20
N LYS A 134 17.19 0.16 -1.05
CA LYS A 134 18.29 0.91 -0.45
C LYS A 134 18.56 2.20 -1.22
N GLN A 135 18.77 2.09 -2.53
CA GLN A 135 18.99 3.24 -3.41
C GLN A 135 17.85 4.26 -3.32
N ARG A 136 16.59 3.81 -3.38
CA ARG A 136 15.42 4.68 -3.28
C ARG A 136 15.29 5.35 -1.91
N ARG A 137 15.63 4.66 -0.81
CA ARG A 137 15.57 5.20 0.56
C ARG A 137 16.64 6.27 0.77
N GLU A 138 17.89 5.97 0.41
CA GLU A 138 19.04 6.88 0.57
C GLU A 138 18.92 8.13 -0.30
N ALA A 139 18.18 8.07 -1.41
CA ALA A 139 17.92 9.23 -2.26
C ALA A 139 16.81 10.16 -1.75
N ARG A 140 16.10 9.83 -0.65
CA ARG A 140 15.01 10.68 -0.12
C ARG A 140 15.57 11.90 0.59
N THR A 141 15.10 13.09 0.18
CA THR A 141 15.51 14.37 0.78
C THR A 141 14.75 14.63 2.07
N GLY A 142 15.08 13.88 3.12
CA GLY A 142 14.49 14.02 4.45
C GLY A 142 12.96 13.79 4.52
N TYR A 143 12.43 13.83 5.73
CA TYR A 143 11.03 13.60 6.04
C TYR A 143 10.50 14.73 6.92
N THR A 144 9.40 15.35 6.51
CA THR A 144 8.71 16.33 7.35
C THR A 144 8.00 15.61 8.49
N THR A 145 8.45 15.83 9.72
CA THR A 145 7.81 15.33 10.94
C THR A 145 7.19 16.47 11.75
N LYS A 146 6.44 16.15 12.81
CA LYS A 146 5.92 17.16 13.75
C LYS A 146 7.03 17.92 14.48
N GLU A 147 8.21 17.32 14.61
CA GLU A 147 9.35 17.86 15.36
C GLU A 147 10.37 18.58 14.46
N GLY A 148 10.17 18.57 13.14
CA GLY A 148 11.08 19.15 12.15
C GLY A 148 11.38 18.19 11.02
N ILE A 149 12.48 18.46 10.29
CA ILE A 149 12.94 17.57 9.22
C ILE A 149 13.76 16.44 9.86
N TRP A 150 13.34 15.20 9.61
CA TRP A 150 14.10 14.00 9.92
C TRP A 150 14.91 13.59 8.69
N GLU A 151 16.18 13.27 8.87
CA GLU A 151 17.02 12.66 7.83
C GLU A 151 17.54 11.34 8.38
N ASP A 152 17.52 10.30 7.56
CA ASP A 152 18.02 9.01 7.97
C ASP A 152 19.53 9.12 8.26
N PRO A 153 20.01 8.71 9.45
CA PRO A 153 21.45 8.72 9.72
C PRO A 153 22.19 7.73 8.81
N PRO A 154 23.53 7.85 8.70
CA PRO A 154 24.33 6.88 7.96
C PRO A 154 24.02 5.44 8.38
N GLU A 155 23.94 4.52 7.41
CA GLU A 155 23.63 3.09 7.60
C GLU A 155 22.21 2.79 8.17
N TYR A 156 21.30 3.77 8.26
CA TYR A 156 19.95 3.56 8.80
C TYR A 156 19.16 2.48 8.04
N PHE A 157 19.32 2.40 6.72
CA PHE A 157 18.64 1.38 5.92
C PHE A 157 19.05 -0.04 6.33
N ASP A 158 20.36 -0.28 6.46
CA ASP A 158 20.92 -1.60 6.76
C ASP A 158 20.76 -1.98 8.24
N SER A 159 20.79 -0.98 9.14
CA SER A 159 20.71 -1.18 10.59
C SER A 159 19.29 -1.21 11.15
N ILE A 160 18.33 -0.51 10.52
CA ILE A 160 16.95 -0.39 11.02
C ILE A 160 15.93 -0.82 9.96
N VAL A 161 15.87 -0.12 8.81
CA VAL A 161 14.77 -0.27 7.83
C VAL A 161 14.62 -1.70 7.34
N TRP A 162 15.71 -2.28 6.81
CA TRP A 162 15.67 -3.63 6.23
C TRP A 162 15.47 -4.72 7.29
N PRO A 163 16.18 -4.74 8.43
CA PRO A 163 15.89 -5.68 9.52
C PRO A 163 14.44 -5.63 10.00
N ASN A 164 13.88 -4.43 10.15
CA ASN A 164 12.48 -4.27 10.58
C ASN A 164 11.48 -4.71 9.52
N PHE A 165 11.74 -4.41 8.24
CA PHE A 165 10.93 -4.93 7.14
C PHE A 165 10.83 -6.46 7.21
N VAL A 166 11.99 -7.14 7.35
CA VAL A 166 12.04 -8.61 7.45
C VAL A 166 11.36 -9.13 8.72
N LYS A 167 11.60 -8.49 9.86
CA LYS A 167 11.02 -8.84 11.17
C LYS A 167 9.50 -8.74 11.16
N TYR A 168 8.96 -7.64 10.67
CA TYR A 168 7.53 -7.34 10.74
C TYR A 168 6.72 -7.91 9.58
N HIS A 169 7.34 -8.50 8.55
CA HIS A 169 6.62 -9.14 7.44
C HIS A 169 6.99 -10.62 7.25
N SER A 170 7.43 -11.29 8.31
CA SER A 170 7.98 -12.65 8.23
C SER A 170 6.98 -13.66 7.66
N LYS A 171 5.67 -13.50 7.93
CA LYS A 171 4.63 -14.40 7.38
C LYS A 171 4.43 -14.19 5.88
N ILE A 172 4.41 -12.94 5.41
CA ILE A 172 4.31 -12.63 3.98
C ILE A 172 5.55 -13.16 3.26
N ILE A 173 6.74 -12.91 3.81
CA ILE A 173 8.01 -13.38 3.25
C ILE A 173 8.05 -14.92 3.19
N ARG A 174 7.58 -15.62 4.23
CA ARG A 174 7.51 -17.09 4.21
C ARG A 174 6.60 -17.61 3.09
N LYS A 175 5.51 -16.91 2.78
CA LYS A 175 4.59 -17.25 1.69
C LYS A 175 5.12 -16.82 0.32
N HIS A 176 5.89 -15.74 0.27
CA HIS A 176 6.44 -15.13 -0.94
C HIS A 176 7.95 -14.90 -0.77
N PRO A 177 8.78 -15.96 -0.86
CA PRO A 177 10.22 -15.85 -0.60
C PRO A 177 10.94 -14.88 -1.54
N ASN A 178 10.38 -14.64 -2.74
CA ASN A 178 10.88 -13.68 -3.71
C ASN A 178 10.84 -12.22 -3.22
N VAL A 179 10.11 -11.92 -2.14
CA VAL A 179 10.08 -10.57 -1.53
C VAL A 179 11.44 -10.16 -0.95
N VAL A 180 12.25 -11.14 -0.51
CA VAL A 180 13.60 -10.93 0.02
C VAL A 180 14.69 -11.67 -0.76
N GLY A 181 14.30 -12.46 -1.76
CA GLY A 181 15.22 -13.29 -2.52
C GLY A 181 15.94 -12.49 -3.60
N ASP A 182 17.27 -12.48 -3.56
CA ASP A 182 18.14 -11.98 -4.62
C ASP A 182 18.15 -12.97 -5.81
N THR A 183 17.03 -13.21 -6.47
CA THR A 183 17.03 -14.01 -7.69
C THR A 183 17.43 -13.15 -8.88
N SER A 184 18.73 -13.04 -9.10
CA SER A 184 19.29 -12.76 -10.43
C SER A 184 18.98 -13.95 -11.35
N GLY A 185 17.92 -13.82 -12.14
CA GLY A 185 17.64 -14.73 -13.26
C GLY A 185 16.93 -16.03 -12.89
N SER A 186 15.69 -15.94 -12.42
CA SER A 186 14.63 -16.92 -12.72
C SER A 186 13.30 -16.26 -12.39
N GLN A 187 12.55 -15.82 -13.42
CA GLN A 187 11.13 -15.53 -13.21
C GLN A 187 10.48 -16.82 -12.69
N PRO A 188 9.89 -16.85 -11.48
CA PRO A 188 8.92 -17.87 -11.21
C PRO A 188 7.76 -17.59 -12.17
N ASP A 189 7.48 -18.58 -13.02
CA ASP A 189 6.28 -18.68 -13.84
C ASP A 189 5.11 -18.00 -13.11
N CYS A 190 4.47 -17.00 -13.73
CA CYS A 190 3.36 -16.20 -13.18
C CYS A 190 2.08 -17.04 -13.05
N LYS A 191 2.20 -18.24 -12.51
CA LYS A 191 1.11 -19.04 -11.98
C LYS A 191 1.05 -18.71 -10.51
N GLN A 192 0.52 -17.51 -10.22
CA GLN A 192 0.04 -17.12 -8.90
C GLN A 192 -0.93 -18.20 -8.43
N LYS A 193 -0.42 -19.17 -7.66
CA LYS A 193 -1.26 -20.16 -6.99
C LYS A 193 -2.10 -19.40 -5.98
N ARG A 194 -3.37 -19.19 -6.30
CA ARG A 194 -4.41 -18.69 -5.40
C ARG A 194 -4.34 -19.43 -4.07
N GLN A 195 -3.99 -18.73 -2.99
CA GLN A 195 -4.15 -19.23 -1.62
C GLN A 195 -4.56 -18.09 -0.67
N ASN A 196 -5.88 -18.02 -0.45
CA ASN A 196 -6.67 -17.64 0.74
C ASN A 196 -6.36 -16.45 1.67
N ASP A 197 -5.36 -15.61 1.44
CA ASP A 197 -5.12 -14.46 2.32
C ASP A 197 -5.61 -13.11 1.74
N GLY A 198 -6.08 -13.08 0.50
CA GLY A 198 -6.60 -11.86 -0.14
C GLY A 198 -5.56 -10.76 -0.41
N ILE A 199 -4.27 -11.05 -0.23
CA ILE A 199 -3.15 -10.13 -0.51
C ILE A 199 -2.51 -10.49 -1.86
N VAL A 200 -2.48 -9.52 -2.78
CA VAL A 200 -1.73 -9.59 -4.04
C VAL A 200 -0.34 -9.02 -3.80
N VAL A 201 0.69 -9.78 -4.15
CA VAL A 201 2.10 -9.39 -4.01
C VAL A 201 2.69 -9.10 -5.39
N CYS A 202 3.21 -7.89 -5.58
CA CYS A 202 3.79 -7.44 -6.85
C CYS A 202 5.11 -6.70 -6.63
N SER A 203 6.03 -6.84 -7.60
CA SER A 203 7.31 -6.11 -7.57
C SER A 203 7.18 -4.79 -8.31
N SER A 204 7.70 -3.71 -7.73
CA SER A 204 7.90 -2.40 -8.36
C SER A 204 9.26 -2.26 -9.06
N ASP A 205 10.01 -3.36 -9.20
CA ASP A 205 11.07 -3.47 -10.20
C ASP A 205 10.51 -3.85 -11.59
N ASN A 206 9.25 -4.32 -11.64
CA ASN A 206 8.53 -4.51 -12.88
C ASN A 206 8.10 -3.17 -13.47
N SER A 207 7.53 -3.19 -14.68
CA SER A 207 6.95 -1.99 -15.26
C SER A 207 5.79 -1.44 -14.41
N VAL A 208 5.58 -0.13 -14.48
CA VAL A 208 4.48 0.53 -13.76
C VAL A 208 3.13 -0.01 -14.24
N GLN A 209 3.03 -0.35 -15.53
CA GLN A 209 1.86 -0.93 -16.17
C GLN A 209 1.51 -2.30 -15.57
N GLU A 210 2.51 -3.19 -15.42
CA GLU A 210 2.29 -4.49 -14.80
C GLU A 210 1.82 -4.36 -13.34
N THR A 211 2.41 -3.40 -12.61
CA THR A 211 2.05 -3.13 -11.22
C THR A 211 0.62 -2.59 -11.12
N LEU A 212 0.26 -1.61 -11.97
CA LEU A 212 -1.07 -1.02 -12.03
C LEU A 212 -2.12 -2.09 -12.35
N HIS A 213 -1.88 -2.88 -13.39
CA HIS A 213 -2.81 -3.93 -13.82
C HIS A 213 -3.03 -4.97 -12.71
N ALA A 214 -1.96 -5.42 -12.03
CA ALA A 214 -2.07 -6.32 -10.90
C ALA A 214 -2.93 -5.74 -9.76
N CYS A 215 -2.74 -4.47 -9.43
CA CYS A 215 -3.50 -3.77 -8.39
C CYS A 215 -4.97 -3.60 -8.75
N VAL A 216 -5.28 -3.12 -9.97
CA VAL A 216 -6.67 -2.95 -10.44
C VAL A 216 -7.40 -4.29 -10.44
N LYS A 217 -6.78 -5.33 -10.96
CA LYS A 217 -7.35 -6.68 -10.99
C LYS A 217 -7.66 -7.19 -9.58
N ALA A 218 -6.77 -6.96 -8.62
CA ALA A 218 -6.98 -7.36 -7.23
C ALA A 218 -8.24 -6.69 -6.61
N ILE A 219 -8.41 -5.39 -6.87
CA ILE A 219 -9.56 -4.61 -6.37
C ILE A 219 -10.86 -5.15 -6.98
N VAL A 220 -10.88 -5.36 -8.29
CA VAL A 220 -12.05 -5.86 -9.01
C VAL A 220 -12.40 -7.30 -8.57
N GLU A 221 -11.41 -8.18 -8.43
CA GLU A 221 -11.63 -9.55 -7.94
C GLU A 221 -12.20 -9.56 -6.53
N ALA A 222 -11.67 -8.73 -5.61
CA ALA A 222 -12.18 -8.64 -4.24
C ALA A 222 -13.66 -8.26 -4.18
N GLN A 223 -14.13 -7.41 -5.11
CA GLN A 223 -15.55 -7.07 -5.19
C GLN A 223 -16.41 -8.22 -5.72
N ARG A 224 -15.90 -9.02 -6.66
CA ARG A 224 -16.66 -10.17 -7.19
C ARG A 224 -16.98 -11.20 -6.12
N TYR A 225 -16.10 -11.40 -5.13
CA TYR A 225 -16.34 -12.33 -4.01
C TYR A 225 -17.35 -11.84 -2.97
N ARG A 226 -17.81 -10.59 -3.07
CA ARG A 226 -18.85 -10.04 -2.20
C ARG A 226 -20.28 -10.18 -2.73
N LYS A 227 -20.43 -10.46 -4.03
CA LYS A 227 -21.73 -10.82 -4.64
C LYS A 227 -22.04 -12.27 -4.33
#